data_AF-A0A431HLK9-F1
#
_entry.id   AF-A0A431HLK9-F1
#
_cell.length_a   1.000
_cell.length_b   1.000
_cell.length_c   1.000
_cell.angle_alpha   90.00
_cell.angle_beta   90.00
_cell.angle_gamma   90.00
#
_symmetry.space_group_name_H-M   'P 1'
#
loop_
_entity.id
_entity.type
_entity.pdbx_description
1 polymer ?
#
loop_
_entity_poly.entity_id
_entity_poly.type
_entity_poly.pdbx_seq_one_letter_code
_entity_poly.pdbx_strand_id
1 'polypeptide(L)'
;MYSLILNEVNSRKWTANGYKHRHNGPAVIYCNGDQEWWNRGKRHRDHDLPAIEYKNGTKEWWNFGKIHRDGDFPARISPDLKQWFKNGVTHRDYGLPAVISSESLNWFEKGQLHRMGDKPAIINRKNLVWAFKDQFHRGDNKPAVIEGKIKEYFNFGKRYYFKTVCTKDGKEIRKIFEKSKEYIIESIDDKPSIIYKNGTKEWHNEGILHRKKGPAVVYSNGDKEWWYYGKRHRWDGPAVVYGKKKYFYKLGEINGEADVCLD
;
A
#
# COMPACT_ATOMS: atom_id res chain seq x y z
N MET A 1 -23.64 14.29 -44.99
CA MET A 1 -22.45 14.91 -45.64
C MET A 1 -21.22 14.57 -44.80
N TYR A 2 -20.19 13.97 -45.41
CA TYR A 2 -18.92 13.71 -44.70
C TYR A 2 -18.01 14.93 -44.86
N SER A 3 -17.32 15.34 -43.80
CA SER A 3 -16.32 16.42 -43.87
C SER A 3 -14.97 15.95 -43.35
N LEU A 4 -13.91 16.30 -44.07
CA LEU A 4 -12.52 16.17 -43.64
C LEU A 4 -12.10 17.50 -43.00
N ILE A 5 -11.60 17.44 -41.78
CA ILE A 5 -11.03 18.59 -41.08
C ILE A 5 -9.52 18.34 -40.95
N LEU A 6 -8.72 19.27 -41.47
CA LEU A 6 -7.28 19.35 -41.28
C LEU A 6 -7.03 20.33 -40.14
N ASN A 7 -6.36 19.89 -39.08
CA ASN A 7 -5.89 20.78 -38.01
C ASN A 7 -4.39 21.08 -38.21
N GLU A 8 -3.91 22.19 -37.63
CA GLU A 8 -2.59 22.83 -37.80
C GLU A 8 -1.33 21.94 -37.61
N VAL A 9 -1.49 20.66 -37.28
CA VAL A 9 -0.38 19.72 -37.02
C VAL A 9 -0.47 18.45 -37.89
N ASN A 10 -0.93 18.51 -39.14
CA ASN A 10 -0.99 17.38 -40.10
C ASN A 10 -1.85 16.16 -39.68
N SER A 11 -2.76 16.32 -38.71
CA SER A 11 -3.74 15.29 -38.37
C SER A 11 -4.97 15.35 -39.29
N ARG A 12 -5.54 14.19 -39.62
CA ARG A 12 -6.73 14.07 -40.48
C ARG A 12 -7.91 13.52 -39.67
N LYS A 13 -9.04 14.21 -39.72
CA LYS A 13 -10.27 13.82 -39.01
C LYS A 13 -11.47 13.80 -39.94
N TRP A 14 -12.22 12.71 -39.92
CA TRP A 14 -13.46 12.53 -40.68
C TRP A 14 -14.67 12.60 -39.75
N THR A 15 -15.67 13.39 -40.15
CA THR A 15 -16.93 13.52 -39.41
C THR A 15 -18.14 13.32 -40.30
N ALA A 16 -19.25 12.87 -39.73
CA ALA A 16 -20.56 12.78 -40.35
C ALA A 16 -21.60 13.32 -39.36
N ASN A 17 -22.42 14.29 -39.80
CA ASN A 17 -23.42 14.95 -38.96
C ASN A 17 -22.85 15.50 -37.64
N GLY A 18 -21.63 16.06 -37.68
CA GLY A 18 -20.93 16.61 -36.51
C GLY A 18 -20.20 15.59 -35.63
N TYR A 19 -20.40 14.29 -35.86
CA TYR A 19 -19.77 13.23 -35.06
C TYR A 19 -18.59 12.58 -35.79
N LYS A 20 -17.53 12.19 -35.06
CA LYS A 20 -16.43 11.40 -35.64
C LYS A 20 -16.98 10.11 -36.26
N HIS A 21 -16.71 9.89 -37.54
CA HIS A 21 -17.22 8.73 -38.27
C HIS A 21 -16.50 8.54 -39.61
N ARG A 22 -16.11 7.31 -39.95
CA ARG A 22 -15.71 6.88 -41.28
C ARG A 22 -16.01 5.39 -41.51
N HIS A 23 -16.53 5.01 -42.68
CA HIS A 23 -16.87 3.60 -42.99
C HIS A 23 -15.65 2.78 -43.44
N ASN A 24 -14.80 3.35 -44.29
CA ASN A 24 -13.72 2.60 -44.97
C ASN A 24 -12.33 2.97 -44.44
N GLY A 25 -12.18 3.10 -43.12
CA GLY A 25 -10.89 3.42 -42.52
C GLY A 25 -11.00 4.20 -41.21
N PRO A 26 -9.85 4.65 -40.65
CA PRO A 26 -9.84 5.39 -39.40
C PRO A 26 -10.51 6.75 -39.57
N ALA A 27 -11.34 7.11 -38.60
CA ALA A 27 -11.99 8.41 -38.53
C ALA A 27 -11.05 9.50 -37.99
N VAL A 28 -9.94 9.12 -37.35
CA VAL A 28 -8.87 10.03 -36.96
C VAL A 28 -7.52 9.39 -37.28
N ILE A 29 -6.63 10.13 -37.93
CA ILE A 29 -5.22 9.78 -38.11
C ILE A 29 -4.39 10.93 -37.55
N TYR A 30 -3.62 10.66 -36.52
CA TYR A 30 -2.74 11.66 -35.90
C TYR A 30 -1.41 11.75 -36.64
N CYS A 31 -0.71 12.88 -36.49
CA CYS A 31 0.60 13.10 -37.13
C CYS A 31 1.70 12.16 -36.64
N ASN A 32 1.56 11.66 -35.41
CA ASN A 32 2.46 10.64 -34.87
C ASN A 32 2.21 9.25 -35.47
N GLY A 33 1.17 9.06 -36.29
CA GLY A 33 0.81 7.80 -36.93
C GLY A 33 -0.26 6.99 -36.21
N ASP A 34 -0.74 7.42 -35.04
CA ASP A 34 -1.84 6.76 -34.33
C ASP A 34 -3.15 6.88 -35.13
N GLN A 35 -3.99 5.85 -35.03
CA GLN A 35 -5.23 5.75 -35.78
C GLN A 35 -6.38 5.37 -34.86
N GLU A 36 -7.54 6.02 -35.05
CA GLU A 36 -8.77 5.71 -34.32
C GLU A 36 -9.94 5.49 -35.27
N TRP A 37 -10.74 4.47 -34.99
CA TRP A 37 -11.97 4.14 -35.69
C TRP A 37 -13.17 4.55 -34.84
N TRP A 38 -14.10 5.24 -35.49
CA TRP A 38 -15.29 5.79 -34.85
C TRP A 38 -16.51 5.51 -35.73
N ASN A 39 -17.62 5.16 -35.11
CA ASN A 39 -18.93 5.03 -35.72
C ASN A 39 -19.92 5.90 -34.95
N ARG A 40 -20.53 6.89 -35.63
CA ARG A 40 -21.51 7.83 -35.04
C ARG A 40 -21.06 8.43 -33.69
N GLY A 41 -19.79 8.85 -33.60
CA GLY A 41 -19.26 9.51 -32.41
C GLY A 41 -18.86 8.57 -31.26
N LYS A 42 -18.93 7.25 -31.45
CA LYS A 42 -18.43 6.25 -30.49
C LYS A 42 -17.26 5.48 -31.09
N ARG A 43 -16.21 5.22 -30.30
CA ARG A 43 -15.10 4.34 -30.71
C ARG A 43 -15.65 2.93 -30.96
N HIS A 44 -15.41 2.41 -32.16
CA HIS A 44 -15.92 1.12 -32.62
C HIS A 44 -15.21 0.71 -33.91
N ARG A 45 -15.02 -0.59 -34.09
CA ARG A 45 -14.58 -1.18 -35.37
C ARG A 45 -15.11 -2.62 -35.48
N ASP A 46 -15.65 -2.95 -36.65
CA ASP A 46 -16.21 -4.28 -36.92
C ASP A 46 -15.12 -5.32 -37.19
N HIS A 47 -15.53 -6.60 -37.24
CA HIS A 47 -14.68 -7.76 -37.55
C HIS A 47 -13.54 -8.03 -36.56
N ASP A 48 -13.76 -7.78 -35.26
CA ASP A 48 -12.77 -7.99 -34.18
C ASP A 48 -11.42 -7.26 -34.41
N LEU A 49 -11.48 -6.14 -35.12
CA LEU A 49 -10.33 -5.26 -35.34
C LEU A 49 -10.24 -4.20 -34.23
N PRO A 50 -9.03 -3.74 -33.88
CA PRO A 50 -8.87 -2.72 -32.85
C PRO A 50 -9.44 -1.38 -33.32
N ALA A 51 -10.17 -0.72 -32.43
CA ALA A 51 -10.70 0.62 -32.65
C ALA A 51 -9.64 1.72 -32.43
N ILE A 52 -8.51 1.39 -31.81
CA ILE A 52 -7.34 2.25 -31.72
C ILE A 52 -6.08 1.43 -32.03
N GLU A 53 -5.25 1.96 -32.91
CA GLU A 53 -3.92 1.44 -33.21
C GLU A 53 -2.89 2.54 -32.98
N TYR A 54 -1.99 2.30 -32.04
CA TYR A 54 -0.90 3.22 -31.72
C TYR A 54 0.35 2.85 -32.52
N LYS A 55 1.16 3.85 -32.90
CA LYS A 55 2.44 3.64 -33.60
C LYS A 55 3.42 2.76 -32.80
N ASN A 56 3.33 2.78 -31.48
CA ASN A 56 4.14 1.92 -30.61
C ASN A 56 3.72 0.43 -30.61
N GLY A 57 2.73 0.05 -31.42
CA GLY A 57 2.21 -1.31 -31.54
C GLY A 57 1.07 -1.64 -30.55
N THR A 58 0.71 -0.72 -29.66
CA THR A 58 -0.44 -0.91 -28.76
C THR A 58 -1.73 -0.90 -29.56
N LYS A 59 -2.65 -1.80 -29.21
CA LYS A 59 -3.96 -1.94 -29.83
C LYS A 59 -5.03 -1.97 -28.76
N GLU A 60 -6.15 -1.30 -29.03
CA GLU A 60 -7.31 -1.30 -28.15
C GLU A 60 -8.60 -1.61 -28.91
N TRP A 61 -9.43 -2.46 -28.31
CA TRP A 61 -10.73 -2.86 -28.83
C TRP A 61 -11.83 -2.14 -28.06
N TRP A 62 -12.70 -1.48 -28.80
CA TRP A 62 -13.78 -0.69 -28.24
C TRP A 62 -15.09 -1.10 -28.91
N ASN A 63 -16.13 -1.28 -28.10
CA ASN A 63 -17.49 -1.55 -28.54
C ASN A 63 -18.41 -0.45 -28.01
N PHE A 64 -19.07 0.27 -28.91
CA PHE A 64 -19.95 1.41 -28.59
C PHE A 64 -19.37 2.42 -27.58
N GLY A 65 -18.08 2.75 -27.73
CA GLY A 65 -17.41 3.75 -26.90
C GLY A 65 -16.95 3.26 -25.53
N LYS A 66 -17.04 1.95 -25.24
CA LYS A 66 -16.45 1.32 -24.07
C LYS A 66 -15.36 0.34 -24.50
N ILE A 67 -14.21 0.35 -23.83
CA ILE A 67 -13.17 -0.65 -24.05
C ILE A 67 -13.69 -2.03 -23.64
N HIS A 68 -13.71 -2.98 -24.57
CA HIS A 68 -14.31 -4.30 -24.43
C HIS A 68 -13.96 -5.15 -25.65
N ARG A 69 -13.82 -6.46 -25.46
CA ARG A 69 -13.61 -7.43 -26.54
C ARG A 69 -14.25 -8.76 -26.16
N ASP A 70 -15.06 -9.31 -27.05
CA ASP A 70 -15.75 -10.59 -26.81
C ASP A 70 -14.81 -11.79 -26.95
N GLY A 71 -15.19 -12.96 -26.44
CA GLY A 71 -14.42 -14.21 -26.62
C GLY A 71 -13.23 -14.41 -25.68
N ASP A 72 -13.23 -13.80 -24.49
CA ASP A 72 -12.11 -13.82 -23.52
C ASP A 72 -10.77 -13.32 -24.11
N PHE A 73 -10.84 -12.43 -25.09
CA PHE A 73 -9.67 -11.76 -25.64
C PHE A 73 -9.35 -10.46 -24.89
N PRO A 74 -8.08 -10.09 -24.75
CA PRO A 74 -7.71 -8.82 -24.15
C PRO A 74 -8.19 -7.66 -25.03
N ALA A 75 -8.84 -6.68 -24.41
CA ALA A 75 -9.28 -5.47 -25.09
C ALA A 75 -8.19 -4.40 -25.16
N ARG A 76 -7.05 -4.61 -24.49
CA ARG A 76 -5.82 -3.83 -24.69
C ARG A 76 -4.62 -4.76 -24.77
N ILE A 77 -3.81 -4.57 -25.80
CA ILE A 77 -2.56 -5.30 -26.02
C ILE A 77 -1.46 -4.30 -26.32
N SER A 78 -0.38 -4.33 -25.56
CA SER A 78 0.89 -3.67 -25.88
C SER A 78 2.01 -4.72 -25.93
N PRO A 79 3.26 -4.37 -26.30
CA PRO A 79 4.35 -5.35 -26.39
C PRO A 79 4.56 -6.22 -25.14
N ASP A 80 4.31 -5.68 -23.95
CA ASP A 80 4.51 -6.36 -22.67
C ASP A 80 3.23 -6.53 -21.84
N LEU A 81 2.06 -6.18 -22.37
CA LEU A 81 0.84 -6.17 -21.57
C LEU A 81 -0.37 -6.67 -22.35
N LYS A 82 -1.14 -7.55 -21.70
CA LYS A 82 -2.49 -7.93 -22.09
C LYS A 82 -3.44 -7.56 -20.98
N GLN A 83 -4.50 -6.84 -21.30
CA GLN A 83 -5.50 -6.40 -20.32
C GLN A 83 -6.91 -6.62 -20.84
N TRP A 84 -7.73 -7.16 -19.95
CA TRP A 84 -9.13 -7.50 -20.18
C TRP A 84 -10.04 -6.45 -19.53
N PHE A 85 -11.12 -6.16 -20.24
CA PHE A 85 -12.11 -5.19 -19.82
C PHE A 85 -13.50 -5.77 -20.04
N LYS A 86 -14.43 -5.43 -19.16
CA LYS A 86 -15.86 -5.72 -19.30
C LYS A 86 -16.62 -4.43 -19.13
N ASN A 87 -17.33 -3.98 -20.17
CA ASN A 87 -18.10 -2.74 -20.14
C ASN A 87 -17.28 -1.50 -19.72
N GLY A 88 -16.01 -1.42 -20.12
CA GLY A 88 -15.13 -0.29 -19.84
C GLY A 88 -14.38 -0.33 -18.51
N VAL A 89 -14.59 -1.35 -17.67
CA VAL A 89 -13.82 -1.55 -16.43
C VAL A 89 -12.91 -2.76 -16.52
N THR A 90 -11.72 -2.67 -15.92
CA THR A 90 -10.77 -3.81 -15.88
C THR A 90 -11.41 -4.98 -15.14
N HIS A 91 -11.58 -6.09 -15.86
CA HIS A 91 -12.22 -7.29 -15.32
C HIS A 91 -12.00 -8.45 -16.28
N ARG A 92 -11.97 -9.66 -15.73
CA ARG A 92 -11.97 -10.90 -16.51
C ARG A 92 -12.74 -11.97 -15.75
N ASP A 93 -13.61 -12.67 -16.47
CA ASP A 93 -14.43 -13.73 -15.89
C ASP A 93 -13.58 -14.98 -15.54
N TYR A 94 -14.21 -15.98 -14.92
CA TYR A 94 -13.61 -17.28 -14.60
C TYR A 94 -12.38 -17.26 -13.66
N GLY A 95 -12.21 -16.18 -12.89
CA GLY A 95 -11.11 -16.07 -11.92
C GLY A 95 -9.72 -15.97 -12.56
N LEU A 96 -9.67 -15.57 -13.83
CA LEU A 96 -8.44 -15.33 -14.59
C LEU A 96 -7.90 -13.91 -14.33
N PRO A 97 -6.59 -13.69 -14.50
CA PRO A 97 -6.00 -12.36 -14.32
C PRO A 97 -6.50 -11.41 -15.41
N ALA A 98 -6.94 -10.23 -14.98
CA ALA A 98 -7.43 -9.17 -15.87
C ALA A 98 -6.29 -8.30 -16.42
N VAL A 99 -5.09 -8.35 -15.84
CA VAL A 99 -3.87 -7.76 -16.37
C VAL A 99 -2.76 -8.79 -16.32
N ILE A 100 -2.06 -8.99 -17.43
CA ILE A 100 -0.91 -9.88 -17.56
C ILE A 100 0.22 -9.09 -18.20
N SER A 101 1.38 -9.06 -17.55
CA SER A 101 2.64 -8.60 -18.13
C SER A 101 3.76 -9.61 -17.93
N SER A 102 4.96 -9.35 -18.45
CA SER A 102 6.15 -10.17 -18.17
C SER A 102 6.52 -10.24 -16.68
N GLU A 103 6.13 -9.24 -15.91
CA GLU A 103 6.49 -9.11 -14.50
C GLU A 103 5.36 -9.50 -13.55
N SER A 104 4.10 -9.40 -13.94
CA SER A 104 2.97 -9.58 -13.02
C SER A 104 1.69 -10.13 -13.62
N LEU A 105 0.92 -10.79 -12.77
CA LEU A 105 -0.48 -11.17 -12.99
C LEU A 105 -1.33 -10.43 -11.95
N ASN A 106 -2.32 -9.67 -12.41
CA ASN A 106 -3.21 -8.90 -11.54
C ASN A 106 -4.67 -9.25 -11.79
N TRP A 107 -5.43 -9.45 -10.72
CA TRP A 107 -6.84 -9.78 -10.74
C TRP A 107 -7.68 -8.58 -10.33
N PHE A 108 -8.73 -8.33 -11.10
CA PHE A 108 -9.65 -7.21 -10.86
C PHE A 108 -11.10 -7.68 -10.92
N GLU A 109 -11.89 -7.19 -9.98
CA GLU A 109 -13.34 -7.35 -9.95
C GLU A 109 -14.01 -5.98 -10.08
N LYS A 110 -14.79 -5.78 -11.15
CA LYS A 110 -15.49 -4.51 -11.42
C LYS A 110 -14.55 -3.29 -11.38
N GLY A 111 -13.33 -3.44 -11.88
CA GLY A 111 -12.32 -2.38 -11.90
C GLY A 111 -11.47 -2.24 -10.63
N GLN A 112 -11.78 -2.99 -9.56
CA GLN A 112 -11.05 -2.92 -8.29
C GLN A 112 -10.12 -4.12 -8.13
N LEU A 113 -8.93 -3.90 -7.57
CA LEU A 113 -7.97 -4.96 -7.27
C LEU A 113 -8.59 -5.91 -6.24
N HIS A 114 -8.92 -7.11 -6.70
CA HIS A 114 -9.62 -8.11 -5.91
C HIS A 114 -9.57 -9.47 -6.62
N ARG A 115 -9.43 -10.53 -5.83
CA ARG A 115 -9.56 -11.91 -6.29
C ARG A 115 -10.39 -12.73 -5.31
N MET A 116 -11.37 -13.46 -5.84
CA MET A 116 -12.21 -14.35 -5.06
C MET A 116 -11.41 -15.49 -4.40
N GLY A 117 -11.77 -15.78 -3.14
CA GLY A 117 -11.15 -16.79 -2.30
C GLY A 117 -9.84 -16.33 -1.67
N ASP A 118 -9.18 -17.22 -0.93
CA ASP A 118 -7.86 -16.96 -0.31
C ASP A 118 -6.73 -17.08 -1.35
N LYS A 119 -6.80 -16.26 -2.40
CA LYS A 119 -5.83 -16.21 -3.50
C LYS A 119 -5.31 -14.79 -3.66
N PRO A 120 -4.01 -14.61 -3.99
CA PRO A 120 -3.44 -13.28 -4.15
C PRO A 120 -4.03 -12.59 -5.39
N ALA A 121 -4.38 -11.31 -5.24
CA ALA A 121 -4.84 -10.42 -6.28
C ALA A 121 -3.69 -9.85 -7.14
N ILE A 122 -2.45 -9.88 -6.65
CA ILE A 122 -1.23 -9.61 -7.43
C ILE A 122 -0.27 -10.76 -7.21
N ILE A 123 0.28 -11.28 -8.31
CA ILE A 123 1.39 -12.21 -8.30
C ILE A 123 2.47 -11.62 -9.19
N ASN A 124 3.67 -11.40 -8.65
CA ASN A 124 4.87 -11.12 -9.44
C ASN A 124 6.01 -12.04 -8.98
N ARG A 125 7.21 -11.89 -9.55
CA ARG A 125 8.35 -12.78 -9.25
C ARG A 125 8.75 -12.85 -7.77
N LYS A 126 8.51 -11.78 -7.00
CA LYS A 126 8.92 -11.68 -5.58
C LYS A 126 7.75 -11.66 -4.61
N ASN A 127 6.60 -11.17 -5.07
CA ASN A 127 5.52 -10.72 -4.22
C ASN A 127 4.21 -11.46 -4.51
N LEU A 128 3.55 -11.89 -3.44
CA LEU A 128 2.15 -12.27 -3.44
C LEU A 128 1.38 -11.25 -2.60
N VAL A 129 0.37 -10.60 -3.20
CA VAL A 129 -0.44 -9.59 -2.52
C VAL A 129 -1.91 -9.99 -2.57
N TRP A 130 -2.55 -10.00 -1.40
CA TRP A 130 -4.00 -10.14 -1.25
C TRP A 130 -4.61 -8.76 -1.04
N ALA A 131 -5.69 -8.50 -1.76
CA ALA A 131 -6.41 -7.25 -1.69
C ALA A 131 -7.90 -7.49 -1.87
N PHE A 132 -8.68 -6.64 -1.22
CA PHE A 132 -10.13 -6.58 -1.33
C PHE A 132 -10.51 -5.14 -1.61
N LYS A 133 -11.16 -4.89 -2.75
CA LYS A 133 -11.61 -3.56 -3.18
C LYS A 133 -10.50 -2.50 -3.05
N ASP A 134 -9.35 -2.76 -3.69
CA ASP A 134 -8.18 -1.86 -3.72
C ASP A 134 -7.43 -1.70 -2.38
N GLN A 135 -7.87 -2.36 -1.32
CA GLN A 135 -7.19 -2.33 -0.02
C GLN A 135 -6.46 -3.64 0.26
N PHE A 136 -5.22 -3.56 0.73
CA PHE A 136 -4.50 -4.75 1.21
C PHE A 136 -5.26 -5.37 2.37
N HIS A 137 -5.64 -6.62 2.21
CA HIS A 137 -6.47 -7.32 3.17
C HIS A 137 -6.36 -8.82 2.94
N ARG A 138 -6.25 -9.57 4.04
CA ARG A 138 -6.38 -11.02 4.04
C ARG A 138 -6.94 -11.49 5.38
N GLY A 139 -8.00 -12.29 5.34
CA GLY A 139 -8.65 -12.83 6.54
C GLY A 139 -7.78 -13.82 7.33
N ASP A 140 -8.33 -14.33 8.42
CA ASP A 140 -7.74 -15.39 9.26
C ASP A 140 -6.36 -15.06 9.82
N ASN A 141 -6.06 -13.78 10.05
CA ASN A 141 -4.76 -13.35 10.55
C ASN A 141 -3.57 -13.76 9.65
N LYS A 142 -3.82 -13.95 8.35
CA LYS A 142 -2.81 -14.31 7.35
C LYS A 142 -2.13 -13.06 6.78
N PRO A 143 -0.88 -13.17 6.29
CA PRO A 143 -0.19 -12.04 5.69
C PRO A 143 -0.84 -11.66 4.35
N ALA A 144 -1.17 -10.38 4.19
CA ALA A 144 -1.71 -9.84 2.95
C ALA A 144 -0.61 -9.49 1.94
N VAL A 145 0.65 -9.37 2.38
CA VAL A 145 1.81 -9.24 1.50
C VAL A 145 2.86 -10.26 1.92
N ILE A 146 3.37 -11.03 0.95
CA ILE A 146 4.50 -11.94 1.13
C ILE A 146 5.55 -11.55 0.09
N GLU A 147 6.74 -11.13 0.55
CA GLU A 147 7.91 -10.85 -0.28
C GLU A 147 9.09 -11.70 0.21
N GLY A 148 9.32 -12.83 -0.45
CA GLY A 148 10.29 -13.83 0.01
C GLY A 148 10.00 -14.31 1.45
N LYS A 149 10.85 -13.92 2.40
CA LYS A 149 10.68 -14.23 3.84
C LYS A 149 9.87 -13.17 4.60
N ILE A 150 9.69 -11.99 4.02
CA ILE A 150 8.97 -10.88 4.65
C ILE A 150 7.46 -11.15 4.55
N LYS A 151 6.78 -11.01 5.69
CA LYS A 151 5.33 -11.18 5.81
C LYS A 151 4.74 -9.93 6.43
N GLU A 152 3.79 -9.31 5.73
CA GLU A 152 3.10 -8.13 6.22
C GLU A 152 1.60 -8.39 6.31
N TYR A 153 1.00 -7.91 7.40
CA TYR A 153 -0.37 -8.19 7.75
C TYR A 153 -1.18 -6.91 7.64
N PHE A 154 -2.30 -7.00 6.94
CA PHE A 154 -3.18 -5.86 6.70
C PHE A 154 -4.65 -6.25 6.87
N ASN A 155 -5.41 -5.37 7.48
CA ASN A 155 -6.85 -5.46 7.59
C ASN A 155 -7.46 -4.20 6.94
N PHE A 156 -8.02 -4.35 5.72
CA PHE A 156 -8.65 -3.24 4.99
C PHE A 156 -7.73 -2.01 4.89
N GLY A 157 -6.48 -2.26 4.46
CA GLY A 157 -5.44 -1.24 4.27
C GLY A 157 -4.70 -0.84 5.56
N LYS A 158 -5.17 -1.23 6.74
CA LYS A 158 -4.49 -0.96 8.00
C LYS A 158 -3.49 -2.06 8.32
N ARG A 159 -2.21 -1.70 8.42
CA ARG A 159 -1.15 -2.65 8.78
C ARG A 159 -1.23 -3.02 10.25
N TYR A 160 -0.92 -4.26 10.60
CA TYR A 160 -0.86 -4.71 11.98
C TYR A 160 0.25 -5.74 12.20
N TYR A 161 0.52 -6.05 13.47
CA TYR A 161 1.43 -7.12 13.89
C TYR A 161 0.88 -7.85 15.11
N PHE A 162 1.50 -8.97 15.47
CA PHE A 162 1.15 -9.75 16.66
C PHE A 162 2.25 -9.64 17.70
N LYS A 163 1.84 -9.62 18.97
CA LYS A 163 2.76 -9.77 20.11
C LYS A 163 2.21 -10.81 21.08
N THR A 164 3.08 -11.70 21.52
CA THR A 164 2.77 -12.65 22.59
C THR A 164 2.84 -11.93 23.92
N VAL A 165 1.78 -12.04 24.72
CA VAL A 165 1.72 -11.49 26.08
C VAL A 165 1.33 -12.58 27.06
N CYS A 166 1.94 -12.55 28.24
CA CYS A 166 1.57 -13.42 29.34
C CYS A 166 0.45 -12.77 30.15
N THR A 167 -0.61 -13.54 30.41
CA THR A 167 -1.69 -13.15 31.31
C THR A 167 -1.25 -13.29 32.77
N LYS A 168 -2.03 -12.71 33.71
CA LYS A 168 -1.78 -12.84 35.15
C LYS A 168 -1.72 -14.29 35.63
N ASP A 169 -2.45 -15.17 34.93
CA ASP A 169 -2.54 -16.61 35.23
C ASP A 169 -1.46 -17.43 34.50
N GLY A 170 -0.47 -16.77 33.88
CA GLY A 170 0.64 -17.43 33.18
C GLY A 170 0.33 -17.96 31.77
N LYS A 171 -0.89 -17.80 31.25
CA LYS A 171 -1.21 -18.18 29.86
C LYS A 171 -0.61 -17.19 28.87
N GLU A 172 0.01 -17.71 27.81
CA GLU A 172 0.45 -16.93 26.66
C GLU A 172 -0.70 -16.72 25.67
N ILE A 173 -0.93 -15.47 25.26
CA ILE A 173 -1.92 -15.11 24.23
C ILE A 173 -1.28 -14.21 23.17
N ARG A 174 -1.69 -14.34 21.92
CA ARG A 174 -1.29 -13.41 20.84
C ARG A 174 -2.29 -12.26 20.76
N LYS A 175 -1.81 -11.04 20.99
CA LYS A 175 -2.59 -9.81 20.78
C LYS A 175 -2.22 -9.15 19.46
N ILE A 176 -3.21 -8.54 18.81
CA ILE A 176 -3.07 -7.79 17.56
C ILE A 176 -2.86 -6.32 17.91
N PHE A 177 -1.89 -5.68 17.26
CA PHE A 177 -1.59 -4.27 17.40
C PHE A 177 -1.60 -3.62 16.02
N GLU A 178 -2.39 -2.56 15.84
CA GLU A 178 -2.38 -1.75 14.62
C GLU A 178 -1.04 -0.99 14.54
N LYS A 179 -0.38 -1.07 13.39
CA LYS A 179 0.86 -0.32 13.13
C LYS A 179 0.44 1.05 12.57
N SER A 180 0.34 2.06 13.44
CA SER A 180 0.11 3.42 13.00
C SER A 180 1.30 3.92 12.15
N LYS A 181 1.03 4.86 11.24
CA LYS A 181 2.04 5.46 10.33
C LYS A 181 3.10 6.32 11.04
N GLU A 182 3.02 6.47 12.36
CA GLU A 182 4.03 7.15 13.15
C GLU A 182 5.17 6.17 13.41
N TYR A 183 6.40 6.59 13.08
CA TYR A 183 7.61 5.84 13.36
C TYR A 183 7.58 5.34 14.81
N ILE A 184 7.38 4.04 15.01
CA ILE A 184 7.46 3.44 16.34
C ILE A 184 8.93 3.50 16.73
N ILE A 185 9.25 4.45 17.61
CA ILE A 185 10.59 4.61 18.18
C ILE A 185 10.87 3.35 19.03
N GLU A 186 11.90 2.57 18.67
CA GLU A 186 12.24 1.31 19.35
C GLU A 186 13.75 1.18 19.58
N SER A 187 14.14 0.76 20.78
CA SER A 187 15.51 0.47 21.16
C SER A 187 15.87 -0.98 20.85
N ILE A 188 16.90 -1.18 20.03
CA ILE A 188 17.42 -2.50 19.61
C ILE A 188 18.79 -2.74 20.25
N ASP A 189 19.04 -3.95 20.77
CA ASP A 189 20.30 -4.36 21.40
C ASP A 189 20.76 -3.42 22.54
N ASP A 190 19.81 -2.93 23.34
CA ASP A 190 20.03 -1.95 24.42
C ASP A 190 20.68 -0.63 23.97
N LYS A 191 20.65 -0.34 22.65
CA LYS A 191 21.05 0.96 22.10
C LYS A 191 19.89 1.96 22.25
N PRO A 192 20.19 3.23 22.52
CA PRO A 192 19.16 4.26 22.60
C PRO A 192 18.46 4.40 21.25
N SER A 193 17.15 4.57 21.29
CA SER A 193 16.32 4.80 20.10
C SER A 193 16.35 6.26 19.67
N ILE A 194 16.69 7.18 20.58
CA ILE A 194 16.92 8.60 20.30
C ILE A 194 18.21 9.04 20.99
N ILE A 195 19.04 9.79 20.26
CA ILE A 195 20.18 10.53 20.82
C ILE A 195 20.05 11.99 20.40
N TYR A 196 19.86 12.88 21.36
CA TYR A 196 19.75 14.31 21.12
C TYR A 196 21.14 14.95 20.93
N LYS A 197 21.18 16.11 20.27
CA LYS A 197 22.42 16.86 20.03
C LYS A 197 23.19 17.21 21.31
N ASN A 198 22.48 17.41 22.43
CA ASN A 198 23.09 17.68 23.73
C ASN A 198 23.71 16.43 24.38
N GLY A 199 23.51 15.23 23.82
CA GLY A 199 23.98 13.96 24.39
C GLY A 199 22.95 13.21 25.23
N THR A 200 21.74 13.74 25.40
CA THR A 200 20.62 13.02 26.05
C THR A 200 20.24 11.81 25.22
N LYS A 201 19.95 10.69 25.88
CA LYS A 201 19.64 9.41 25.26
C LYS A 201 18.32 8.87 25.81
N GLU A 202 17.50 8.33 24.94
CA GLU A 202 16.23 7.71 25.32
C GLU A 202 16.11 6.30 24.77
N TRP A 203 15.43 5.45 25.53
CA TRP A 203 15.14 4.07 25.18
C TRP A 203 13.64 3.81 25.19
N HIS A 204 13.15 3.28 24.08
CA HIS A 204 11.73 3.06 23.87
C HIS A 204 11.44 1.59 23.52
N ASN A 205 10.26 1.12 23.89
CA ASN A 205 9.71 -0.16 23.48
C ASN A 205 8.28 0.11 23.00
N GLU A 206 7.97 -0.19 21.75
CA GLU A 206 6.66 0.15 21.14
C GLU A 206 6.31 1.65 21.24
N GLY A 207 7.30 2.54 21.05
CA GLY A 207 7.08 3.99 21.04
C GLY A 207 6.90 4.63 22.42
N ILE A 208 6.95 3.87 23.52
CA ILE A 208 6.88 4.39 24.89
C ILE A 208 8.20 4.19 25.63
N LEU A 209 8.53 5.11 26.55
CA LEU A 209 9.74 5.01 27.38
C LEU A 209 9.75 3.69 28.18
N HIS A 210 10.78 2.88 27.95
CA HIS A 210 10.96 1.61 28.64
C HIS A 210 12.38 1.08 28.44
N ARG A 211 13.02 0.64 29.54
CA ARG A 211 14.29 -0.09 29.48
C ARG A 211 14.43 -1.06 30.66
N LYS A 212 14.75 -2.34 30.38
CA LYS A 212 14.87 -3.38 31.43
C LYS A 212 16.20 -3.35 32.19
N LYS A 213 17.29 -2.97 31.52
CA LYS A 213 18.67 -3.09 32.05
C LYS A 213 19.25 -1.77 32.57
N GLY A 214 18.44 -0.72 32.66
CA GLY A 214 18.94 0.60 33.03
C GLY A 214 17.90 1.70 32.87
N PRO A 215 18.31 2.97 33.00
CA PRO A 215 17.43 4.11 32.82
C PRO A 215 16.95 4.21 31.36
N ALA A 216 15.66 4.49 31.20
CA ALA A 216 15.07 4.73 29.89
C ALA A 216 15.33 6.15 29.38
N VAL A 217 15.72 7.08 30.25
CA VAL A 217 16.22 8.41 29.88
C VAL A 217 17.53 8.67 30.60
N VAL A 218 18.56 9.06 29.87
CA VAL A 218 19.84 9.52 30.42
C VAL A 218 20.10 10.91 29.87
N TYR A 219 20.02 11.91 30.72
CA TYR A 219 20.26 13.31 30.35
C TYR A 219 21.74 13.60 30.20
N SER A 220 22.05 14.62 29.41
CA SER A 220 23.42 15.08 29.17
C SER A 220 24.15 15.55 30.43
N ASN A 221 23.41 16.02 31.44
CA ASN A 221 23.95 16.45 32.74
C ASN A 221 24.20 15.27 33.71
N GLY A 222 23.91 14.02 33.30
CA GLY A 222 24.07 12.82 34.12
C GLY A 222 22.82 12.36 34.87
N ASP A 223 21.75 13.15 34.85
CA ASP A 223 20.46 12.79 35.42
C ASP A 223 19.82 11.59 34.71
N LYS A 224 18.99 10.84 35.43
CA LYS A 224 18.47 9.55 34.94
C LYS A 224 17.03 9.32 35.34
N GLU A 225 16.26 8.74 34.43
CA GLU A 225 14.91 8.24 34.71
C GLU A 225 14.75 6.79 34.26
N TRP A 226 14.12 6.00 35.13
CA TRP A 226 13.75 4.61 34.87
C TRP A 226 12.27 4.54 34.58
N TRP A 227 11.96 3.95 33.43
CA TRP A 227 10.60 3.78 32.95
C TRP A 227 10.36 2.31 32.60
N TYR A 228 9.16 1.84 32.92
CA TYR A 228 8.68 0.51 32.58
C TYR A 228 7.28 0.63 31.97
N TYR A 229 7.17 0.35 30.67
CA TYR A 229 5.95 0.46 29.87
C TYR A 229 5.29 1.84 30.00
N GLY A 230 6.07 2.90 29.77
CA GLY A 230 5.55 4.27 29.77
C GLY A 230 5.21 4.82 31.16
N LYS A 231 5.56 4.10 32.24
CA LYS A 231 5.38 4.57 33.62
C LYS A 231 6.73 4.65 34.34
N ARG A 232 6.97 5.72 35.10
CA ARG A 232 8.15 5.81 35.98
C ARG A 232 8.13 4.65 36.96
N HIS A 233 9.20 3.86 36.96
CA HIS A 233 9.26 2.64 37.75
C HIS A 233 10.69 2.15 37.91
N ARG A 234 11.03 1.75 39.14
CA ARG A 234 12.24 0.99 39.44
C ARG A 234 12.02 0.12 40.68
N TRP A 235 12.47 -1.14 40.63
CA TRP A 235 12.25 -2.12 41.73
C TRP A 235 13.20 -1.91 42.91
N ASP A 236 14.43 -1.48 42.66
CA ASP A 236 15.57 -1.54 43.57
C ASP A 236 16.18 -0.17 43.88
N GLY A 237 15.45 0.93 43.64
CA GLY A 237 15.98 2.27 43.86
C GLY A 237 15.07 3.38 43.34
N PRO A 238 15.58 4.62 43.29
CA PRO A 238 14.81 5.76 42.78
C PRO A 238 14.59 5.61 41.28
N ALA A 239 13.35 5.88 40.85
CA ALA A 239 12.99 5.89 39.44
C ALA A 239 13.36 7.20 38.75
N VAL A 240 13.68 8.25 39.51
CA VAL A 240 14.20 9.53 39.00
C VAL A 240 15.34 9.99 39.89
N VAL A 241 16.45 10.38 39.27
CA VAL A 241 17.63 10.95 39.96
C VAL A 241 18.01 12.24 39.25
N TYR A 242 17.87 13.35 39.97
CA TYR A 242 18.22 14.70 39.51
C TYR A 242 19.27 15.29 40.46
N GLY A 243 20.54 15.28 40.06
CA GLY A 243 21.66 15.61 40.96
C GLY A 243 21.64 14.78 42.25
N LYS A 244 21.51 15.44 43.40
CA LYS A 244 21.36 14.78 44.72
C LYS A 244 19.92 14.32 45.02
N LYS A 245 18.91 14.82 44.30
CA LYS A 245 17.49 14.52 44.54
C LYS A 245 17.10 13.17 43.96
N LYS A 246 16.30 12.40 44.71
CA LYS A 246 15.88 11.04 44.37
C LYS A 246 14.38 10.90 44.58
N TYR A 247 13.67 10.38 43.57
CA TYR A 247 12.25 10.12 43.65
C TYR A 247 11.93 8.67 43.36
N PHE A 248 11.07 8.07 44.16
CA PHE A 248 10.72 6.66 44.08
C PHE A 248 9.33 6.52 43.47
N TYR A 249 9.28 5.85 42.31
CA TYR A 249 8.04 5.53 41.62
C TYR A 249 7.93 4.03 41.42
N LYS A 250 6.72 3.50 41.59
CA LYS A 250 6.37 2.13 41.18
C LYS A 250 5.16 2.20 40.27
N LEU A 251 5.35 1.85 38.99
CA LEU A 251 4.28 1.79 37.99
C LEU A 251 3.52 3.13 37.86
N GLY A 252 4.26 4.24 37.97
CA GLY A 252 3.72 5.60 37.82
C GLY A 252 3.20 6.23 39.12
N GLU A 253 3.08 5.47 40.21
CA GLU A 253 2.65 6.00 41.51
C GLU A 253 3.86 6.39 42.37
N ILE A 254 3.78 7.55 43.02
CA ILE A 254 4.80 8.04 43.96
C ILE A 254 4.75 7.15 45.19
N ASN A 255 5.88 6.52 45.52
CA ASN A 255 6.02 5.62 46.66
C ASN A 255 6.94 6.22 47.74
N GLY A 256 6.93 7.55 47.87
CA GLY A 256 7.71 8.35 48.82
C GLY A 256 8.63 9.38 48.16
N GLU A 257 8.65 10.59 48.70
CA GLU A 257 9.76 11.55 48.52
C GLU A 257 10.77 11.29 49.66
N ALA A 258 12.05 11.17 49.32
CA ALA A 258 13.11 11.19 50.33
C ALA A 258 13.88 12.50 50.16
N ASP A 259 13.55 13.47 50.99
CA ASP A 259 14.53 14.47 51.40
C ASP A 259 15.69 13.72 52.06
N VAL A 260 16.89 13.89 51.53
CA VAL A 260 18.10 13.54 52.29
C VAL A 260 19.03 14.74 52.22
N CYS A 261 19.30 15.23 53.41
CA CYS A 261 19.98 16.45 53.78
C CYS A 261 21.35 16.63 53.12
N LEU A 262 21.74 17.90 53.07
CA LEU A 262 23.09 18.39 52.80
C LEU A 262 24.11 17.66 53.67
N ASP A 263 25.18 17.19 53.01
CA ASP A 263 26.57 17.45 53.40
C ASP A 263 27.32 17.82 52.09
#